data_AF-A0A3D4IDI9-F1
#
_entry.id   AF-A0A3D4IDI9-F1
#
_cell.length_a   1.000
_cell.length_b   1.000
_cell.length_c   1.000
_cell.angle_alpha   90.00
_cell.angle_beta   90.00
_cell.angle_gamma   90.00
#
_symmetry.space_group_name_H-M   'P 1'
#
loop_
_entity.id
_entity.type
_entity.pdbx_description
1 polymer ?
#
loop_
_entity_poly.entity_id
_entity_poly.type
_entity_poly.pdbx_seq_one_letter_code
_entity_poly.pdbx_strand_id
1 'polypeptide(L)'
;RRGQATASGSIFSEALASFEAAQPFALSATDGRLLQTLRARVYLLTDEPLKALMAAQNGLKPGDVPFRVLFSESAPNPWFTNRTIVMLPMRLAGIVKLIPEEAARIPVEEVRTLGKTVFRVSKYSNRTTPMVFASWQENELILAELELPQNVQSARARVNSVRSIYDLSPLTQLSAQGVLDERERTLFGTGLRLLDQRRNNLWPPSSGQWQYLPVSAVERSRNPNLN
;
A
#
# COMPACT_ATOMS: atom_id res chain seq x y z
N ARG A 1 -1.68 6.10 -32.43
CA ARG A 1 -2.97 5.38 -32.36
C ARG A 1 -3.80 6.02 -31.24
N ARG A 2 -5.00 6.53 -31.51
CA ARG A 2 -5.93 6.98 -30.45
C ARG A 2 -6.70 5.75 -29.95
N GLY A 3 -6.55 5.42 -28.68
CA GLY A 3 -7.11 4.19 -28.08
C GLY A 3 -8.56 4.36 -27.63
N GLN A 4 -9.29 3.25 -27.49
CA GLN A 4 -10.57 3.21 -26.78
C GLN A 4 -10.34 3.02 -25.27
N ALA A 5 -11.33 3.40 -24.46
CA ALA A 5 -11.32 3.03 -23.05
C ALA A 5 -11.35 1.50 -22.94
N THR A 6 -10.40 0.95 -22.17
CA THR A 6 -10.30 -0.49 -21.93
C THR A 6 -10.92 -0.82 -20.58
N ALA A 7 -11.68 -1.92 -20.51
CA ALA A 7 -12.28 -2.37 -19.25
C ALA A 7 -11.18 -2.65 -18.21
N SER A 8 -11.45 -2.33 -16.94
CA SER A 8 -10.49 -2.49 -15.83
C SER A 8 -9.97 -3.92 -15.69
N GLY A 9 -10.83 -4.93 -15.91
CA GLY A 9 -10.45 -6.34 -15.89
C GLY A 9 -9.37 -6.69 -16.92
N SER A 10 -9.44 -6.11 -18.12
CA SER A 10 -8.42 -6.30 -19.15
C SER A 10 -7.09 -5.66 -18.75
N ILE A 11 -7.11 -4.49 -18.11
CA ILE A 11 -5.90 -3.83 -17.60
C ILE A 11 -5.22 -4.67 -16.53
N PHE A 12 -5.97 -5.28 -15.60
CA PHE A 12 -5.41 -6.20 -14.61
C PHE A 12 -4.82 -7.46 -15.26
N SER A 13 -5.49 -7.98 -16.30
CA SER A 13 -5.03 -9.16 -17.03
C SER A 13 -3.71 -8.89 -17.78
N GLU A 14 -3.60 -7.72 -18.41
CA GLU A 14 -2.36 -7.25 -19.05
C GLU A 14 -1.22 -7.07 -18.04
N ALA A 15 -1.51 -6.53 -16.86
CA ALA A 15 -0.52 -6.39 -15.79
C ALA A 15 0.00 -7.77 -15.32
N LEU A 16 -0.90 -8.73 -15.10
CA LEU A 16 -0.52 -10.11 -14.73
C LEU A 16 0.33 -10.78 -15.81
N ALA A 17 -0.06 -10.65 -17.07
CA ALA A 17 0.70 -11.18 -18.21
C ALA A 17 2.09 -10.53 -18.31
N SER A 18 2.19 -9.23 -18.02
CA SER A 18 3.46 -8.51 -18.00
C SER A 18 4.39 -9.00 -16.90
N PHE A 19 3.87 -9.29 -15.70
CA PHE A 19 4.67 -9.88 -14.62
C PHE A 19 5.15 -11.30 -14.96
N GLU A 20 4.31 -12.10 -15.60
CA GLU A 20 4.69 -13.43 -16.06
C GLU A 20 5.77 -13.38 -17.14
N ALA A 21 5.61 -12.50 -18.14
CA ALA A 21 6.62 -12.29 -19.18
C ALA A 21 7.94 -11.75 -18.63
N ALA A 22 7.92 -11.00 -17.52
CA ALA A 22 9.12 -10.50 -16.85
C ALA A 22 9.84 -11.57 -16.02
N GLN A 23 9.16 -12.65 -15.61
CA GLN A 23 9.70 -13.68 -14.71
C GLN A 23 11.04 -14.29 -15.17
N PRO A 24 11.26 -14.61 -16.46
CA PRO A 24 12.54 -15.15 -16.94
C PRO A 24 13.71 -14.17 -16.85
N PHE A 25 13.43 -12.87 -16.71
CA PHE A 25 14.42 -11.80 -16.64
C PHE A 25 14.76 -11.38 -15.20
N ALA A 26 14.20 -12.05 -14.19
CA ALA A 26 14.54 -11.82 -12.79
C ALA A 26 16.02 -12.14 -12.55
N LEU A 27 16.79 -11.14 -12.09
CA LEU A 27 18.24 -11.26 -11.88
C LEU A 27 18.57 -11.94 -10.56
N SER A 28 17.61 -11.97 -9.63
CA SER A 28 17.75 -12.58 -8.32
C SER A 28 16.47 -13.30 -7.90
N ALA A 29 16.60 -14.18 -6.91
CA ALA A 29 15.44 -14.83 -6.29
C ALA A 29 14.48 -13.80 -5.65
N THR A 30 15.01 -12.67 -5.15
CA THR A 30 14.20 -11.58 -4.59
C THR A 30 13.41 -10.85 -5.67
N ASP A 31 13.97 -10.66 -6.88
CA ASP A 31 13.21 -10.08 -8.00
C ASP A 31 12.06 -11.00 -8.44
N GLY A 32 12.31 -12.31 -8.47
CA GLY A 32 11.25 -13.29 -8.73
C GLY A 32 10.15 -13.22 -7.68
N ARG A 33 10.50 -13.12 -6.40
CA ARG A 33 9.55 -12.95 -5.29
C ARG A 33 8.81 -11.62 -5.34
N LEU A 34 9.47 -10.53 -5.77
CA LEU A 34 8.83 -9.23 -5.99
C LEU A 34 7.70 -9.34 -7.01
N LEU A 35 7.95 -9.98 -8.16
CA LEU A 35 6.92 -10.20 -9.17
C LEU A 35 5.72 -10.98 -8.60
N GLN A 36 5.97 -11.99 -7.78
CA GLN A 36 4.92 -12.76 -7.11
C GLN A 36 4.13 -11.93 -6.09
N THR A 37 4.77 -11.06 -5.30
CA THR A 37 4.05 -10.12 -4.43
C THR A 37 3.18 -9.14 -5.22
N LEU A 38 3.65 -8.63 -6.36
CA LEU A 38 2.86 -7.75 -7.23
C LEU A 38 1.66 -8.49 -7.85
N ARG A 39 1.84 -9.76 -8.26
CA ARG A 39 0.73 -10.63 -8.70
C ARG A 39 -0.28 -10.85 -7.59
N ALA A 40 0.17 -11.15 -6.38
CA ALA A 40 -0.69 -11.32 -5.22
C ALA A 40 -1.53 -10.08 -4.93
N ARG A 41 -0.91 -8.89 -5.02
CA ARG A 41 -1.62 -7.61 -4.92
C ARG A 41 -2.71 -7.48 -5.99
N VAL A 42 -2.42 -7.78 -7.24
CA VAL A 42 -3.43 -7.70 -8.32
C VAL A 42 -4.57 -8.68 -8.07
N TYR A 43 -4.29 -9.93 -7.72
CA TYR A 43 -5.33 -10.91 -7.40
C TYR A 43 -6.18 -10.51 -6.19
N LEU A 44 -5.60 -9.83 -5.19
CA LEU A 44 -6.36 -9.27 -4.07
C LEU A 44 -7.29 -8.12 -4.51
N LEU A 45 -6.91 -7.36 -5.55
CA LEU A 45 -7.75 -6.29 -6.11
C LEU A 45 -8.85 -6.81 -7.04
N THR A 46 -8.67 -7.99 -7.63
CA THR A 46 -9.64 -8.65 -8.52
C THR A 46 -10.51 -9.70 -7.82
N ASP A 47 -10.40 -9.81 -6.48
CA ASP A 47 -11.16 -10.76 -5.65
C ASP A 47 -10.92 -12.23 -6.02
N GLU A 48 -9.64 -12.60 -6.23
CA GLU A 48 -9.21 -13.96 -6.58
C GLU A 48 -8.36 -14.59 -5.46
N PRO A 49 -8.95 -14.92 -4.29
CA PRO A 49 -8.21 -15.20 -3.06
C PRO A 49 -7.27 -16.41 -3.15
N LEU A 50 -7.65 -17.47 -3.88
CA LEU A 50 -6.78 -18.64 -4.06
C LEU A 50 -5.53 -18.30 -4.89
N LYS A 51 -5.69 -17.54 -5.97
CA LYS A 51 -4.55 -17.10 -6.78
C LYS A 51 -3.68 -16.09 -6.04
N ALA A 52 -4.31 -15.19 -5.28
CA ALA A 52 -3.60 -14.27 -4.39
C ALA A 52 -2.75 -15.02 -3.36
N LEU A 53 -3.30 -16.08 -2.76
CA LEU A 53 -2.59 -16.89 -1.76
C LEU A 53 -1.40 -17.62 -2.38
N MET A 54 -1.60 -18.30 -3.51
CA MET A 54 -0.52 -19.00 -4.21
C MET A 54 0.61 -18.04 -4.63
N ALA A 55 0.27 -16.86 -5.13
CA ALA A 55 1.25 -15.84 -5.48
C ALA A 55 1.96 -15.31 -4.23
N ALA A 56 1.23 -14.98 -3.16
CA ALA A 56 1.81 -14.43 -1.94
C ALA A 56 2.72 -15.42 -1.21
N GLN A 57 2.42 -16.71 -1.22
CA GLN A 57 3.29 -17.77 -0.67
C GLN A 57 4.65 -17.84 -1.38
N ASN A 58 4.67 -17.47 -2.66
CA ASN A 58 5.89 -17.36 -3.47
C ASN A 58 6.43 -15.92 -3.55
N GLY A 59 5.80 -14.98 -2.82
CA GLY A 59 6.15 -13.58 -2.76
C GLY A 59 7.35 -13.27 -1.85
N LEU A 60 7.61 -11.97 -1.66
CA LEU A 60 8.64 -11.45 -0.76
C LEU A 60 8.47 -12.03 0.66
N LYS A 61 9.60 -12.40 1.26
CA LYS A 61 9.68 -13.06 2.58
C LYS A 61 10.33 -12.15 3.62
N PRO A 62 10.12 -12.38 4.92
CA PRO A 62 10.81 -11.65 5.97
C PRO A 62 12.33 -11.58 5.72
N GLY A 63 12.87 -10.37 5.73
CA GLY A 63 14.29 -10.09 5.45
C GLY A 63 14.60 -9.72 3.99
N ASP A 64 13.69 -9.93 3.03
CA ASP A 64 13.90 -9.44 1.66
C ASP A 64 13.97 -7.91 1.64
N VAL A 65 14.90 -7.38 0.83
CA VAL A 65 15.01 -5.93 0.65
C VAL A 65 13.78 -5.42 -0.11
N PRO A 66 13.08 -4.38 0.37
CA PRO A 66 11.91 -3.86 -0.32
C PRO A 66 12.29 -3.19 -1.64
N PHE A 67 11.39 -3.26 -2.62
CA PHE A 67 11.52 -2.54 -3.87
C PHE A 67 11.17 -1.06 -3.65
N ARG A 68 12.08 -0.19 -4.07
CA ARG A 68 12.01 1.26 -3.79
C ARG A 68 12.03 2.07 -5.06
N VAL A 69 11.20 3.12 -5.08
CA VAL A 69 11.32 4.22 -6.02
C VAL A 69 12.39 5.17 -5.50
N LEU A 70 13.38 5.46 -6.36
CA LEU A 70 14.48 6.36 -6.05
C LEU A 70 14.17 7.77 -6.56
N PHE A 71 14.71 8.77 -5.87
CA PHE A 71 14.53 10.19 -6.17
C PHE A 71 15.88 10.90 -6.21
N SER A 72 15.93 12.02 -6.92
CA SER A 72 17.12 12.86 -7.05
C SER A 72 16.81 14.31 -6.66
N GLU A 73 17.84 15.14 -6.56
CA GLU A 73 17.64 16.59 -6.35
C GLU A 73 16.90 17.28 -7.51
N SER A 74 17.03 16.75 -8.73
CA SER A 74 16.34 17.24 -9.93
C SER A 74 14.92 16.68 -10.09
N ALA A 75 14.63 15.52 -9.51
CA ALA A 75 13.31 14.88 -9.46
C ALA A 75 13.01 14.44 -8.02
N PRO A 76 12.67 15.38 -7.13
CA PRO A 76 12.57 15.13 -5.70
C PRO A 76 11.33 14.30 -5.35
N ASN A 77 11.41 13.61 -4.21
CA ASN A 77 10.30 12.88 -3.62
C ASN A 77 9.08 13.79 -3.43
N PRO A 78 7.93 13.49 -4.07
CA PRO A 78 6.72 14.30 -3.96
C PRO A 78 6.21 14.47 -2.52
N TRP A 79 6.41 13.49 -1.65
CA TRP A 79 6.05 13.61 -0.23
C TRP A 79 6.88 14.69 0.46
N PHE A 80 8.18 14.76 0.19
CA PHE A 80 9.04 15.80 0.76
C PHE A 80 8.63 17.20 0.26
N THR A 81 8.34 17.31 -1.04
CA THR A 81 7.91 18.57 -1.67
C THR A 81 6.61 19.08 -1.06
N ASN A 82 5.68 18.18 -0.72
CA ASN A 82 4.38 18.50 -0.14
C ASN A 82 4.32 18.34 1.38
N ARG A 83 5.45 18.15 2.07
CA ARG A 83 5.47 17.77 3.49
C ARG A 83 4.75 18.78 4.39
N THR A 84 4.71 20.05 4.01
CA THR A 84 4.06 21.13 4.76
C THR A 84 2.53 21.13 4.68
N ILE A 85 1.95 20.46 3.67
CA ILE A 85 0.50 20.43 3.45
C ILE A 85 -0.12 19.04 3.68
N VAL A 86 0.71 18.00 3.88
CA VAL A 86 0.23 16.66 4.19
C VAL A 86 0.31 16.38 5.69
N MET A 87 -0.86 16.27 6.32
CA MET A 87 -1.00 15.98 7.75
C MET A 87 -1.46 14.53 7.96
N LEU A 88 -1.11 13.97 9.10
CA LEU A 88 -1.65 12.67 9.51
C LEU A 88 -3.15 12.81 9.80
N PRO A 89 -4.00 11.89 9.31
CA PRO A 89 -5.43 11.90 9.65
C PRO A 89 -5.64 11.82 11.16
N MET A 90 -6.63 12.55 11.68
CA MET A 90 -6.87 12.66 13.13
C MET A 90 -6.99 11.30 13.83
N ARG A 91 -7.57 10.29 13.15
CA ARG A 91 -7.69 8.93 13.69
C ARG A 91 -6.31 8.28 13.93
N LEU A 92 -5.39 8.37 12.97
CA LEU A 92 -4.03 7.85 13.13
C LEU A 92 -3.22 8.70 14.12
N ALA A 93 -3.42 10.02 14.13
CA ALA A 93 -2.81 10.90 15.13
C ALA A 93 -3.24 10.53 16.56
N GLY A 94 -4.51 10.20 16.77
CA GLY A 94 -5.02 9.70 18.05
C GLY A 94 -4.36 8.37 18.44
N ILE A 95 -4.17 7.46 17.48
CA ILE A 95 -3.48 6.18 17.72
C ILE A 95 -2.03 6.40 18.13
N VAL A 96 -1.26 7.19 17.38
CA VAL A 96 0.15 7.48 17.72
C VAL A 96 0.27 8.15 19.09
N LYS A 97 -0.69 9.01 19.46
CA LYS A 97 -0.71 9.63 20.79
C LYS A 97 -1.02 8.64 21.92
N LEU A 98 -1.93 7.68 21.68
CA LEU A 98 -2.35 6.70 22.68
C LEU A 98 -1.38 5.52 22.79
N ILE A 99 -0.68 5.19 21.71
CA ILE A 99 0.25 4.08 21.58
C ILE A 99 1.53 4.65 20.94
N PRO A 100 2.42 5.29 21.72
CA PRO A 100 3.60 5.97 21.20
C PRO A 100 4.52 5.07 20.37
N GLU A 101 4.52 3.76 20.62
CA GLU A 101 5.30 2.78 19.87
C GLU A 101 4.88 2.74 18.38
N GLU A 102 3.63 3.10 18.06
CA GLU A 102 3.16 3.20 16.67
C GLU A 102 3.88 4.29 15.87
N ALA A 103 4.52 5.27 16.54
CA ALA A 103 5.38 6.26 15.88
C ALA A 103 6.57 5.61 15.15
N ALA A 104 6.98 4.39 15.53
CA ALA A 104 8.01 3.63 14.82
C ALA A 104 7.56 3.27 13.38
N ARG A 105 6.26 3.02 13.16
CA ARG A 105 5.69 2.69 11.85
C ARG A 105 5.30 3.91 11.05
N ILE A 106 4.79 4.92 11.74
CA ILE A 106 4.33 6.18 11.16
C ILE A 106 5.16 7.31 11.77
N PRO A 107 6.39 7.56 11.26
CA PRO A 107 7.18 8.68 11.73
C PRO A 107 6.41 9.98 11.53
N VAL A 108 6.18 10.67 12.64
CA VAL A 108 5.53 11.97 12.67
C VAL A 108 6.32 12.98 13.50
N GLU A 109 6.04 14.25 13.27
CA GLU A 109 6.49 15.36 14.08
C GLU A 109 5.27 16.18 14.54
N GLU A 110 5.32 16.64 15.78
CA GLU A 110 4.30 17.54 16.31
C GLU A 110 4.53 18.96 15.81
N VAL A 111 3.49 19.57 15.26
CA VAL A 111 3.52 20.95 14.76
C VAL A 111 2.36 21.71 15.37
N ARG A 112 2.63 22.92 15.88
CA ARG A 112 1.57 23.85 16.28
C ARG A 112 1.15 24.71 15.09
N THR A 113 -0.12 24.65 14.71
CA THR A 113 -0.70 25.49 13.67
C THR A 113 -2.08 25.97 14.10
N LEU A 114 -2.39 27.26 13.89
CA LEU A 114 -3.67 27.87 14.26
C LEU A 114 -4.14 27.53 15.70
N GLY A 115 -3.21 27.50 16.66
CA GLY A 115 -3.49 27.18 18.07
C GLY A 115 -3.77 25.71 18.37
N LYS A 116 -3.64 24.80 17.39
CA LYS A 116 -3.84 23.35 17.56
C LYS A 116 -2.54 22.58 17.30
N THR A 117 -2.34 21.49 18.04
CA THR A 117 -1.29 20.52 17.73
C THR A 117 -1.78 19.59 16.63
N VAL A 118 -1.03 19.52 15.54
CA VAL A 118 -1.22 18.57 14.44
C VAL A 118 0.02 17.70 14.29
N PHE A 119 -0.15 16.50 13.73
CA PHE A 119 0.95 15.59 13.45
C PHE A 119 1.25 15.63 11.95
N ARG A 120 2.46 16.07 11.61
CA ARG A 120 2.97 16.08 10.23
C ARG A 120 3.77 14.81 9.98
N VAL A 121 3.66 14.25 8.78
CA VAL A 121 4.36 13.02 8.43
C VAL A 121 5.85 13.33 8.21
N SER A 122 6.74 12.72 8.99
CA SER A 122 8.20 12.90 8.91
C SER A 122 8.92 11.73 8.22
N LYS A 123 8.18 10.73 7.72
CA LYS A 123 8.70 9.54 7.00
C LYS A 123 9.59 9.86 5.79
N TYR A 124 9.35 10.98 5.11
CA TYR A 124 10.08 11.41 3.91
C TYR A 124 10.77 12.76 4.16
N SER A 125 11.84 12.71 4.95
CA SER A 125 12.51 13.90 5.50
C SER A 125 13.44 14.63 4.53
N ASN A 126 13.85 14.01 3.42
CA ASN A 126 14.74 14.61 2.42
C ASN A 126 14.19 14.47 0.99
N ARG A 127 14.68 15.34 0.09
CA ARG A 127 14.32 15.34 -1.35
C ARG A 127 14.60 14.01 -2.04
N THR A 128 15.61 13.29 -1.59
CA THR A 128 16.07 12.04 -2.18
C THR A 128 15.64 10.80 -1.41
N THR A 129 14.88 10.94 -0.31
CA THR A 129 14.45 9.79 0.50
C THR A 129 13.68 8.80 -0.38
N PRO A 130 14.16 7.55 -0.54
CA PRO A 130 13.47 6.55 -1.35
C PRO A 130 12.08 6.22 -0.79
N MET A 131 11.15 5.87 -1.66
CA MET A 131 9.81 5.42 -1.28
C MET A 131 9.66 3.93 -1.52
N VAL A 132 9.14 3.20 -0.53
CA VAL A 132 8.84 1.77 -0.67
C VAL A 132 7.61 1.61 -1.56
N PHE A 133 7.74 0.85 -2.64
CA PHE A 133 6.65 0.52 -3.56
C PHE A 133 6.08 -0.89 -3.32
N ALA A 134 6.94 -1.84 -2.95
CA ALA A 134 6.55 -3.19 -2.56
C ALA A 134 7.53 -3.72 -1.51
N SER A 135 7.03 -4.51 -0.56
CA SER A 135 7.82 -4.98 0.57
C SER A 135 7.33 -6.34 1.07
N TRP A 136 8.17 -7.05 1.82
CA TRP A 136 7.73 -8.30 2.46
C TRP A 136 6.67 -8.07 3.53
N GLN A 137 6.66 -6.90 4.19
CA GLN A 137 5.63 -6.55 5.17
C GLN A 137 4.26 -6.49 4.51
N GLU A 138 4.18 -5.91 3.31
CA GLU A 138 2.97 -5.95 2.52
C GLU A 138 2.57 -7.39 2.19
N ASN A 139 3.51 -8.22 1.75
CA ASN A 139 3.25 -9.61 1.37
C ASN A 139 2.75 -10.46 2.57
N GLU A 140 3.37 -10.31 3.74
CA GLU A 140 2.93 -10.95 4.98
C GLU A 140 1.53 -10.48 5.40
N LEU A 141 1.19 -9.21 5.20
CA LEU A 141 -0.16 -8.70 5.49
C LEU A 141 -1.20 -9.12 4.44
N ILE A 142 -0.79 -9.41 3.19
CA ILE A 142 -1.66 -10.08 2.21
C ILE A 142 -1.91 -11.53 2.66
N LEU A 143 -0.87 -12.26 3.04
CA LEU A 143 -1.00 -13.62 3.59
C LEU A 143 -1.88 -13.64 4.84
N ALA A 144 -1.69 -12.71 5.77
CA ALA A 144 -2.51 -12.60 6.97
C ALA A 144 -3.99 -12.47 6.64
N GLU A 145 -4.32 -11.62 5.66
CA GLU A 145 -5.71 -11.40 5.26
C GLU A 145 -6.35 -12.65 4.64
N LEU A 146 -5.60 -13.34 3.77
CA LEU A 146 -6.06 -14.54 3.07
C LEU A 146 -6.14 -15.77 3.99
N GLU A 147 -5.24 -15.88 4.96
CA GLU A 147 -5.19 -17.00 5.92
C GLU A 147 -6.24 -16.83 7.04
N LEU A 148 -6.63 -15.61 7.39
CA LEU A 148 -7.50 -15.32 8.55
C LEU A 148 -8.80 -16.15 8.59
N PRO A 149 -9.58 -16.29 7.49
CA PRO A 149 -10.84 -17.04 7.52
C PRO A 149 -10.65 -18.53 7.80
N GLN A 150 -9.47 -19.08 7.51
CA GLN A 150 -9.16 -20.51 7.64
C GLN A 150 -8.34 -20.81 8.90
N ASN A 151 -7.45 -19.90 9.28
CA ASN A 151 -6.52 -20.08 10.37
C ASN A 151 -6.09 -18.74 10.98
N VAL A 152 -6.82 -18.32 12.03
CA VAL A 152 -6.52 -17.09 12.77
C VAL A 152 -5.15 -17.10 13.41
N GLN A 153 -4.65 -18.26 13.87
CA GLN A 153 -3.32 -18.39 14.47
C GLN A 153 -2.23 -18.08 13.45
N SER A 154 -2.35 -18.61 12.23
CA SER A 154 -1.41 -18.37 11.13
C SER A 154 -1.41 -16.90 10.74
N ALA A 155 -2.60 -16.33 10.51
CA ALA A 155 -2.75 -14.91 10.20
C ALA A 155 -2.15 -13.99 11.28
N ARG A 156 -2.35 -14.32 12.57
CA ARG A 156 -1.78 -13.57 13.68
C ARG A 156 -0.26 -13.68 13.73
N ALA A 157 0.31 -14.83 13.39
CA ALA A 157 1.76 -15.00 13.29
C ALA A 157 2.35 -14.11 12.18
N ARG A 158 1.69 -14.03 11.01
CA ARG A 158 2.07 -13.12 9.91
C ARG A 158 2.10 -11.65 10.36
N VAL A 159 1.03 -11.19 11.01
CA VAL A 159 0.94 -9.82 11.54
C VAL A 159 2.03 -9.57 12.59
N ASN A 160 2.26 -10.52 13.51
CA ASN A 160 3.27 -10.38 14.55
C ASN A 160 4.70 -10.38 14.00
N SER A 161 4.95 -11.07 12.89
CA SER A 161 6.22 -11.00 12.14
C SER A 161 6.49 -9.58 11.61
N VAL A 162 5.45 -8.87 11.16
CA VAL A 162 5.57 -7.47 10.75
C VAL A 162 5.71 -6.53 11.94
N ARG A 163 5.01 -6.80 13.05
CA ARG A 163 5.08 -5.98 14.27
C ARG A 163 6.46 -6.02 14.93
N SER A 164 7.13 -7.18 14.89
CA SER A 164 8.42 -7.36 15.56
C SER A 164 9.52 -6.45 15.03
N ILE A 165 9.51 -6.10 13.74
CA ILE A 165 10.52 -5.19 13.17
C ILE A 165 10.37 -3.73 13.60
N TYR A 166 9.27 -3.41 14.27
CA TYR A 166 9.01 -2.09 14.86
C TYR A 166 9.01 -2.17 16.39
N ASP A 167 9.51 -3.26 16.97
CA ASP A 167 9.52 -3.53 18.40
C ASP A 167 8.13 -3.43 19.07
N LEU A 168 7.07 -3.71 18.30
CA LEU A 168 5.70 -3.67 18.80
C LEU A 168 5.33 -4.98 19.47
N SER A 169 4.66 -4.88 20.63
CA SER A 169 4.13 -6.04 21.35
C SER A 169 3.29 -6.93 20.43
N PRO A 170 3.46 -8.27 20.48
CA PRO A 170 2.67 -9.16 19.65
C PRO A 170 1.19 -9.10 20.01
N LEU A 171 0.32 -9.20 19.01
CA LEU A 171 -1.11 -9.32 19.21
C LEU A 171 -1.46 -10.69 19.77
N THR A 172 -2.38 -10.71 20.73
CA THR A 172 -2.99 -11.92 21.30
C THR A 172 -4.29 -12.30 20.56
N GLN A 173 -4.96 -11.34 19.94
CA GLN A 173 -6.17 -11.53 19.15
C GLN A 173 -6.05 -10.79 17.82
N LEU A 174 -6.73 -11.29 16.79
CA LEU A 174 -6.75 -10.69 15.46
C LEU A 174 -8.15 -10.81 14.86
N SER A 175 -8.67 -9.69 14.35
CA SER A 175 -9.93 -9.62 13.59
C SER A 175 -9.65 -9.20 12.15
N ALA A 176 -10.64 -9.35 11.26
CA ALA A 176 -10.52 -8.89 9.87
C ALA A 176 -10.22 -7.39 9.79
N GLN A 177 -10.93 -6.58 10.58
CA GLN A 177 -10.64 -5.15 10.70
C GLN A 177 -9.23 -4.91 11.27
N GLY A 178 -8.79 -5.73 12.22
CA GLY A 178 -7.43 -5.67 12.76
C GLY A 178 -6.36 -5.85 11.68
N VAL A 179 -6.54 -6.77 10.73
CA VAL A 179 -5.62 -6.92 9.59
C VAL A 179 -5.58 -5.65 8.73
N LEU A 180 -6.73 -5.06 8.43
CA LEU A 180 -6.81 -3.82 7.64
C LEU A 180 -6.18 -2.63 8.37
N ASP A 181 -6.33 -2.55 9.68
CA ASP A 181 -5.69 -1.53 10.52
C ASP A 181 -4.17 -1.68 10.52
N GLU A 182 -3.66 -2.91 10.60
CA GLU A 182 -2.23 -3.23 10.53
C GLU A 182 -1.65 -2.89 9.14
N ARG A 183 -2.41 -3.14 8.06
CA ARG A 183 -2.07 -2.69 6.70
C ARG A 183 -1.99 -1.18 6.61
N GLU A 184 -3.00 -0.46 7.09
CA GLU A 184 -3.02 0.99 7.03
C GLU A 184 -1.86 1.64 7.77
N ARG A 185 -1.50 1.13 8.96
CA ARG A 185 -0.40 1.67 9.76
C ARG A 185 0.95 1.35 9.14
N THR A 186 1.18 0.10 8.78
CA THR A 186 2.48 -0.36 8.23
C THR A 186 2.75 0.24 6.86
N LEU A 187 1.73 0.28 6.00
CA LEU A 187 1.83 0.72 4.60
C LEU A 187 1.45 2.20 4.44
N PHE A 188 1.45 2.95 5.54
CA PHE A 188 1.13 4.37 5.50
C PHE A 188 2.09 5.11 4.55
N GLY A 189 1.54 5.90 3.62
CA GLY A 189 2.31 6.70 2.68
C GLY A 189 2.92 5.92 1.50
N THR A 190 2.49 4.68 1.23
CA THR A 190 2.91 3.89 0.05
C THR A 190 1.85 3.84 -1.06
N GLY A 191 0.69 4.48 -0.87
CA GLY A 191 -0.38 4.57 -1.86
C GLY A 191 -1.40 3.42 -1.84
N LEU A 192 -1.29 2.46 -0.92
CA LEU A 192 -2.16 1.27 -0.89
C LEU A 192 -3.49 1.48 -0.17
N ARG A 193 -3.60 2.50 0.69
CA ARG A 193 -4.80 2.73 1.51
C ARG A 193 -6.08 2.89 0.69
N LEU A 194 -6.01 3.65 -0.40
CA LEU A 194 -7.17 3.90 -1.26
C LEU A 194 -7.68 2.61 -1.91
N LEU A 195 -6.75 1.74 -2.31
CA LEU A 195 -7.04 0.45 -2.91
C LEU A 195 -7.69 -0.48 -1.88
N ASP A 196 -7.15 -0.52 -0.66
CA ASP A 196 -7.71 -1.30 0.45
C ASP A 196 -9.10 -0.81 0.85
N GLN A 197 -9.35 0.50 0.85
CA GLN A 197 -10.69 1.05 1.11
C GLN A 197 -11.68 0.63 0.04
N ARG A 198 -11.30 0.74 -1.23
CA ARG A 198 -12.19 0.43 -2.35
C ARG A 198 -12.58 -1.05 -2.36
N ARG A 199 -11.60 -1.97 -2.27
CA ARG A 199 -11.87 -3.41 -2.35
C ARG A 199 -12.66 -3.95 -1.16
N ASN A 200 -12.58 -3.28 0.00
CA ASN A 200 -13.34 -3.65 1.20
C ASN A 200 -14.63 -2.84 1.41
N ASN A 201 -15.03 -2.02 0.42
CA ASN A 201 -16.21 -1.15 0.53
C ASN A 201 -16.19 -0.22 1.76
N LEU A 202 -15.00 0.30 2.13
CA LEU A 202 -14.77 1.21 3.26
C LEU A 202 -14.67 2.68 2.82
N TRP A 203 -15.29 3.03 1.69
CA TRP A 203 -15.24 4.39 1.17
C TRP A 203 -16.05 5.34 2.06
N PRO A 204 -15.53 6.53 2.43
CA PRO A 204 -16.29 7.48 3.24
C PRO A 204 -17.59 7.90 2.54
N PRO A 205 -18.76 7.80 3.20
CA PRO A 205 -20.05 8.10 2.57
C PRO A 205 -20.27 9.59 2.28
N SER A 206 -19.51 10.49 2.92
CA SER A 206 -19.71 11.95 2.86
C SER A 206 -19.08 12.66 1.65
N SER A 207 -18.35 11.96 0.78
CA SER A 207 -17.47 12.61 -0.21
C SER A 207 -18.02 12.74 -1.64
N GLY A 208 -19.33 12.67 -1.85
CA GLY A 208 -19.92 12.92 -3.19
C GLY A 208 -19.29 12.07 -4.31
N GLN A 209 -19.12 10.77 -4.09
CA GLN A 209 -18.87 9.73 -5.12
C GLN A 209 -17.64 9.90 -6.05
N TRP A 210 -16.60 10.65 -5.68
CA TRP A 210 -15.33 10.67 -6.44
C TRP A 210 -14.47 9.43 -6.15
N GLN A 211 -14.91 8.26 -6.62
CA GLN A 211 -14.13 7.01 -6.52
C GLN A 211 -13.06 6.89 -7.61
N TYR A 212 -13.17 7.68 -8.66
CA TYR A 212 -12.32 7.63 -9.84
C TYR A 212 -11.84 9.04 -10.20
N LEU A 213 -10.58 9.13 -10.64
CA LEU A 213 -10.09 10.34 -11.27
C LEU A 213 -10.75 10.50 -12.64
N PRO A 214 -11.24 11.69 -13.00
CA PRO A 214 -11.81 11.91 -14.33
C PRO A 214 -10.71 11.80 -15.39
N VAL A 215 -11.07 11.28 -16.56
CA VAL A 215 -10.18 11.35 -17.72
C VAL A 215 -9.87 12.81 -18.03
N SER A 216 -8.58 13.11 -18.23
CA SER A 216 -8.12 14.49 -18.43
C SER A 216 -8.88 15.19 -19.55
N ALA A 217 -9.14 16.50 -19.39
CA ALA A 217 -9.85 17.29 -20.40
C ALA A 217 -9.11 17.30 -21.75
N VAL A 218 -7.77 17.26 -21.73
CA VAL A 218 -6.94 17.16 -22.93
C VAL A 218 -7.20 15.84 -23.66
N GLU A 219 -7.26 14.73 -22.94
CA GLU A 219 -7.51 13.41 -23.54
C GLU A 219 -8.93 13.33 -24.11
N ARG A 220 -9.96 13.77 -23.36
CA ARG A 220 -11.35 13.81 -23.86
C ARG A 220 -11.53 14.70 -25.10
N SER A 221 -10.88 15.86 -25.14
CA SER A 221 -10.99 16.77 -26.29
C SER A 221 -10.23 16.28 -27.52
N ARG A 222 -9.13 15.53 -27.35
CA ARG A 222 -8.29 15.06 -28.46
C ARG A 222 -8.67 13.66 -28.94
N ASN A 223 -9.30 12.84 -28.12
CA ASN A 223 -9.66 11.48 -28.44
C ASN A 223 -11.18 11.33 -28.65
N PRO A 224 -11.64 11.27 -29.92
CA PRO A 224 -13.07 11.17 -30.22
C PRO A 224 -13.69 9.85 -29.74
N ASN A 225 -12.87 8.85 -29.38
CA ASN A 225 -13.34 7.55 -28.89
C ASN A 225 -13.69 7.55 -27.38
N LEU A 226 -13.59 8.70 -26.71
CA LEU A 226 -13.87 8.86 -25.27
C LEU A 226 -15.09 9.74 -24.99
N ASN A 227 -15.77 10.19 -26.04
CA ASN A 227 -17.00 10.98 -25.95
C ASN A 227 -18.22 10.07 -26.08
#